data_AF-A0A132BBR9-F1
#
_entry.id   AF-A0A132BBR9-F1
#
_cell.length_a   1.000
_cell.length_b   1.000
_cell.length_c   1.000
_cell.angle_alpha   90.00
_cell.angle_beta   90.00
_cell.angle_gamma   90.00
#
_symmetry.space_group_name_H-M   'P 1'
#
loop_
_entity.id
_entity.type
_entity.pdbx_description
1 polymer ?
#
loop_
_entity_poly.entity_id
_entity_poly.type
_entity_poly.pdbx_seq_one_letter_code
_entity_poly.pdbx_strand_id
1 'polypeptide(L)'
;IVTFLNEAMGYIHSTSLRWSLQYENRLTFNSNLRLLSSSKRSKPNAWWCNIAFLVCIILSYATTSLIFLGYNTTLGRVLNDNDNNSSLENIIQVSGVALIIFGLSLLGQAGLSTWALRSTKIPTWSSNPLDTVYACTDETNPNQLVRRKDRCMKSVHDITEDSKPVTPKERQGPACTAHPEVKWVLTLLWALVPLGAVWGGVIYAMILHKNPHGVKGDSWSFIPLFTGSTYSNGTCVAARCTQGTSVLNVGWTANNGTANSGMAGNVGSIFLIAGFQAGLTLALHCAELLVNLSRDEGIFRMAITPKGTDPRYNSIIAAFSSWQTITLFMFKAAVHWLFGLAINNDFKLGVNMYPPQIFYFTAFSFGVAVFASYVSLRRPVGPLPATFGHLQTMADLIDEWEDRMFWGHKESGYPNYAGTSSKRLDMPRWHELYGG
;
A
#
# COMPACT_ATOMS: atom_id res chain seq x y z
N ILE A 1 8.22 -9.60 9.23
CA ILE A 1 8.59 -10.72 8.32
C ILE A 1 7.57 -10.89 7.20
N VAL A 2 6.29 -11.13 7.50
CA VAL A 2 5.24 -11.32 6.48
C VAL A 2 5.16 -10.16 5.49
N THR A 3 5.17 -8.92 5.98
CA THR A 3 5.23 -7.72 5.12
C THR A 3 6.40 -7.80 4.15
N PHE A 4 7.62 -8.07 4.64
CA PHE A 4 8.81 -8.17 3.80
C PHE A 4 8.71 -9.26 2.72
N LEU A 5 8.18 -10.45 3.04
CA LEU A 5 7.99 -11.53 2.07
C LEU A 5 6.95 -11.16 0.99
N ASN A 6 5.82 -10.58 1.41
CA ASN A 6 4.78 -10.11 0.50
C ASN A 6 5.32 -8.99 -0.42
N GLU A 7 6.13 -8.06 0.10
CA GLU A 7 6.78 -7.00 -0.68
C GLU A 7 7.79 -7.57 -1.70
N ALA A 8 8.61 -8.54 -1.29
CA ALA A 8 9.62 -9.14 -2.17
C ALA A 8 8.99 -9.91 -3.35
N MET A 9 7.97 -10.74 -3.08
CA MET A 9 7.21 -11.41 -4.15
C MET A 9 6.44 -10.38 -4.98
N GLY A 10 5.88 -9.38 -4.32
CA GLY A 10 5.21 -8.27 -4.96
C GLY A 10 6.13 -7.55 -5.95
N TYR A 11 7.39 -7.29 -5.60
CA TYR A 11 8.35 -6.65 -6.48
C TYR A 11 8.53 -7.38 -7.80
N ILE A 12 8.70 -8.71 -7.74
CA ILE A 12 8.88 -9.57 -8.90
C ILE A 12 7.65 -9.49 -9.81
N HIS A 13 6.46 -9.64 -9.23
CA HIS A 13 5.20 -9.57 -9.98
C HIS A 13 4.94 -8.18 -10.58
N SER A 14 5.30 -7.10 -9.88
CA SER A 14 5.18 -5.73 -10.42
C SER A 14 6.09 -5.53 -11.63
N THR A 15 7.33 -6.01 -11.53
CA THR A 15 8.33 -5.84 -12.59
C THR A 15 7.93 -6.60 -13.84
N SER A 16 7.45 -7.84 -13.69
CA SER A 16 6.95 -8.64 -14.83
C SER A 16 5.70 -8.03 -15.47
N LEU A 17 4.77 -7.49 -14.65
CA LEU A 17 3.58 -6.79 -15.14
C LEU A 17 3.96 -5.52 -15.92
N ARG A 18 4.89 -4.71 -15.40
CA ARG A 18 5.40 -3.50 -16.07
C ARG A 18 5.90 -3.83 -17.48
N TRP A 19 6.77 -4.82 -17.62
CA TRP A 19 7.30 -5.21 -18.92
C TRP A 19 6.26 -5.84 -19.84
N SER A 20 5.28 -6.57 -19.29
CA SER A 20 4.16 -7.07 -20.09
C SER A 20 3.30 -5.95 -20.67
N LEU A 21 3.07 -4.88 -19.91
CA LEU A 21 2.34 -3.70 -20.39
C LEU A 21 3.13 -2.93 -21.46
N GLN A 22 4.46 -2.93 -21.37
CA GLN A 22 5.31 -2.32 -22.40
C GLN A 22 5.20 -3.07 -23.73
N TYR A 23 5.23 -4.41 -23.70
CA TYR A 23 5.00 -5.22 -24.91
C TYR A 23 3.60 -5.03 -25.52
N GLU A 24 2.65 -4.47 -24.78
CA GLU A 24 1.31 -4.15 -25.25
C GLU A 24 1.10 -2.68 -25.66
N ASN A 25 2.13 -1.81 -25.62
CA ASN A 25 1.98 -0.36 -25.80
C ASN A 25 1.01 0.30 -24.81
N ARG A 26 0.87 -0.28 -23.62
CA ARG A 26 -0.05 0.22 -22.58
C ARG A 26 0.66 0.73 -21.33
N LEU A 27 1.99 0.73 -21.34
CA LEU A 27 2.79 1.28 -20.25
C LEU A 27 2.98 2.78 -20.47
N THR A 28 2.18 3.59 -19.78
CA THR A 28 2.31 5.05 -19.80
C THR A 28 3.21 5.55 -18.67
N PHE A 29 3.17 4.90 -17.51
CA PHE A 29 3.94 5.28 -16.33
C PHE A 29 4.86 4.15 -15.85
N ASN A 30 5.98 4.51 -15.24
CA ASN A 30 6.90 3.56 -14.61
C ASN A 30 6.22 2.79 -13.45
N SER A 31 5.45 3.52 -12.62
CA SER A 31 4.77 2.99 -11.43
C SER A 31 3.26 2.87 -11.70
N ASN A 32 2.76 1.67 -12.03
CA ASN A 32 1.34 1.41 -12.28
C ASN A 32 0.65 0.64 -11.17
N LEU A 33 -0.63 0.91 -10.96
CA LEU A 33 -1.45 0.23 -9.97
C LEU A 33 -1.75 -1.20 -10.42
N ARG A 34 -1.06 -2.17 -9.81
CA ARG A 34 -1.18 -3.60 -10.14
C ARG A 34 -2.63 -4.10 -10.20
N LEU A 35 -3.51 -3.54 -9.37
CA LEU A 35 -4.92 -3.93 -9.36
C LEU A 35 -5.72 -3.39 -10.55
N LEU A 36 -5.37 -2.21 -11.05
CA LEU A 36 -6.11 -1.51 -12.10
C LEU A 36 -5.46 -1.68 -13.48
N SER A 37 -4.17 -2.04 -13.52
CA SER A 37 -3.46 -2.33 -14.76
C SER A 37 -3.39 -3.83 -15.01
N SER A 38 -3.85 -4.29 -16.16
CA SER A 38 -3.80 -5.69 -16.56
C SER A 38 -3.36 -5.85 -18.02
N SER A 39 -2.57 -6.87 -18.31
CA SER A 39 -2.20 -7.28 -19.66
C SER A 39 -3.30 -8.13 -20.29
N LYS A 40 -3.62 -7.92 -21.57
CA LYS A 40 -4.62 -8.73 -22.32
C LYS A 40 -4.00 -9.97 -22.96
N ARG A 41 -2.70 -9.92 -23.29
CA ARG A 41 -1.97 -10.95 -24.05
C ARG A 41 -1.16 -11.88 -23.16
N SER A 42 -0.67 -11.40 -22.01
CA SER A 42 0.04 -12.20 -21.03
C SER A 42 -0.95 -12.76 -20.00
N LYS A 43 -1.27 -14.05 -20.13
CA LYS A 43 -2.13 -14.77 -19.17
C LYS A 43 -1.73 -14.58 -17.69
N PRO A 44 -0.44 -14.67 -17.29
CA PRO A 44 -0.06 -14.51 -15.88
C PRO A 44 -0.21 -13.08 -15.34
N ASN A 45 -0.35 -12.09 -16.22
CA ASN A 45 -0.50 -10.67 -15.88
C ASN A 45 -1.91 -10.14 -16.22
N ALA A 46 -2.86 -11.06 -16.42
CA ALA A 46 -4.26 -10.74 -16.60
C ALA A 46 -4.90 -10.26 -15.28
N TRP A 47 -6.02 -9.57 -15.39
CA TRP A 47 -6.72 -8.97 -14.24
C TRP A 47 -7.07 -10.01 -13.16
N TRP A 48 -7.45 -11.22 -13.55
CA TRP A 48 -7.79 -12.31 -12.63
C TRP A 48 -6.56 -12.82 -11.86
N CYS A 49 -5.37 -12.85 -12.47
CA CYS A 49 -4.12 -13.17 -11.76
C CYS A 49 -3.77 -12.07 -10.74
N ASN A 50 -3.96 -10.80 -11.09
CA ASN A 50 -3.73 -9.69 -10.18
C ASN A 50 -4.69 -9.72 -8.99
N ILE A 51 -5.96 -10.08 -9.21
CA ILE A 51 -6.93 -10.31 -8.13
C ILE A 51 -6.53 -11.52 -7.29
N ALA A 52 -6.15 -12.64 -7.90
CA ALA A 52 -5.70 -13.82 -7.17
C ALA A 52 -4.47 -13.49 -6.29
N PHE A 53 -3.52 -12.72 -6.81
CA PHE A 53 -2.36 -12.25 -6.06
C PHE A 53 -2.77 -11.37 -4.87
N LEU A 54 -3.71 -10.43 -5.06
CA LEU A 54 -4.27 -9.63 -3.98
C LEU A 54 -4.95 -10.48 -2.91
N VAL A 55 -5.80 -11.44 -3.32
CA VAL A 55 -6.48 -12.35 -2.38
C VAL A 55 -5.46 -13.14 -1.56
N CYS A 56 -4.38 -13.63 -2.19
CA CYS A 56 -3.31 -14.30 -1.46
C CYS A 56 -2.60 -13.38 -0.46
N ILE A 57 -2.42 -12.09 -0.77
CA ILE A 57 -1.86 -11.13 0.19
C ILE A 57 -2.82 -10.88 1.36
N ILE A 58 -4.11 -10.68 1.07
CA ILE A 58 -5.12 -10.43 2.10
C ILE A 58 -5.19 -11.63 3.06
N LEU A 59 -5.26 -12.85 2.50
CA LEU A 59 -5.28 -14.08 3.28
C LEU A 59 -3.98 -14.27 4.06
N SER A 60 -2.80 -13.95 3.51
CA SER A 60 -1.54 -14.11 4.24
C SER A 60 -1.50 -13.19 5.47
N TYR A 61 -1.93 -11.93 5.34
CA TYR A 61 -1.97 -11.04 6.50
C TYR A 61 -3.08 -11.42 7.51
N ALA A 62 -4.26 -11.82 7.04
CA ALA A 62 -5.37 -12.21 7.92
C ALA A 62 -5.08 -13.49 8.72
N THR A 63 -4.47 -14.47 8.07
CA THR A 63 -4.09 -15.72 8.74
C THR A 63 -2.93 -15.52 9.69
N THR A 64 -2.01 -14.58 9.44
CA THR A 64 -0.89 -14.28 10.34
C THR A 64 -1.35 -13.89 11.74
N SER A 65 -2.39 -13.07 11.87
CA SER A 65 -2.98 -12.71 13.17
C SER A 65 -3.73 -13.86 13.85
N LEU A 66 -3.97 -14.97 13.15
CA LEU A 66 -4.78 -16.11 13.59
C LEU A 66 -3.97 -17.38 13.82
N ILE A 67 -2.65 -17.35 13.60
CA ILE A 67 -1.78 -18.50 13.86
C ILE A 67 -1.78 -18.84 15.35
N PHE A 68 -1.70 -17.82 16.20
CA PHE A 68 -1.66 -17.97 17.65
C PHE A 68 -3.00 -17.58 18.24
N LEU A 69 -3.83 -18.58 18.56
CA LEU A 69 -5.10 -18.41 19.24
C LEU A 69 -4.83 -18.53 20.75
N GLY A 70 -4.82 -17.41 21.46
CA GLY A 70 -4.80 -17.39 22.92
C GLY A 70 -6.22 -17.54 23.48
N TYR A 71 -6.38 -18.24 24.60
CA TYR A 71 -7.60 -18.16 25.40
C TYR A 71 -7.41 -17.23 26.58
N ASN A 72 -8.23 -16.20 26.65
CA ASN A 72 -8.27 -15.35 27.83
C ASN A 72 -9.29 -15.89 28.84
N THR A 73 -8.81 -16.69 29.80
CA THR A 73 -9.63 -17.29 30.87
C THR A 73 -10.40 -16.24 31.67
N THR A 74 -9.81 -15.06 31.91
CA THR A 74 -10.47 -14.00 32.67
C THR A 74 -11.66 -13.43 31.89
N LEU A 75 -11.50 -13.22 30.59
CA LEU A 75 -12.60 -12.79 29.72
C LEU A 75 -13.67 -13.88 29.59
N GLY A 76 -13.25 -15.14 29.51
CA GLY A 76 -14.15 -16.30 29.47
C GLY A 76 -15.05 -16.40 30.69
N ARG A 77 -14.50 -16.20 31.90
CA ARG A 77 -15.29 -16.15 33.15
C ARG A 77 -16.30 -15.01 33.15
N VAL A 78 -15.93 -13.83 32.65
CA VAL A 78 -16.84 -12.67 32.59
C VAL A 78 -17.97 -12.91 31.57
N LEU A 79 -17.68 -13.55 30.44
CA LEU A 79 -18.68 -13.81 29.40
C LEU A 79 -19.57 -15.02 29.71
N ASN A 80 -19.03 -16.03 30.39
CA ASN A 80 -19.70 -17.29 30.70
C ASN A 80 -19.42 -17.70 32.16
N ASP A 81 -20.39 -17.43 33.04
CA ASP A 81 -20.30 -17.66 34.50
C ASP A 81 -19.97 -19.12 34.90
N ASN A 82 -20.16 -20.08 33.99
CA ASN A 82 -19.96 -21.51 34.26
C ASN A 82 -18.54 -22.02 33.92
N ASP A 83 -17.66 -21.21 33.35
CA ASP A 83 -16.35 -21.68 32.87
C ASP A 83 -15.25 -21.57 33.94
N ASN A 84 -15.35 -22.43 34.97
CA ASN A 84 -14.39 -22.52 36.08
C ASN A 84 -13.11 -23.30 35.75
N ASN A 85 -12.81 -23.53 34.48
CA ASN A 85 -11.62 -24.27 34.06
C ASN A 85 -10.35 -23.43 34.21
N SER A 86 -9.85 -23.32 35.44
CA SER A 86 -8.54 -22.75 35.80
C SER A 86 -7.36 -23.49 35.15
N SER A 87 -7.57 -24.71 34.65
CA SER A 87 -6.55 -25.52 33.97
C SER A 87 -6.19 -25.04 32.55
N LEU A 88 -6.93 -24.08 31.98
CA LEU A 88 -6.69 -23.54 30.63
C LEU A 88 -5.99 -22.17 30.63
N GLU A 89 -5.47 -21.73 31.78
CA GLU A 89 -4.80 -20.43 31.91
C GLU A 89 -3.51 -20.40 31.09
N ASN A 90 -3.38 -19.41 30.20
CA ASN A 90 -2.22 -19.19 29.32
C ASN A 90 -1.95 -20.28 28.27
N ILE A 91 -2.94 -21.07 27.88
CA ILE A 91 -2.76 -21.99 26.74
C ILE A 91 -2.85 -21.20 25.43
N ILE A 92 -1.76 -21.22 24.67
CA ILE A 92 -1.70 -20.75 23.29
C ILE A 92 -1.88 -21.96 22.39
N GLN A 93 -3.00 -22.01 21.66
CA GLN A 93 -3.22 -23.03 20.65
C GLN A 93 -2.76 -22.52 19.29
N VAL A 94 -2.06 -23.37 18.55
CA VAL A 94 -1.67 -23.07 17.17
C VAL A 94 -2.81 -23.49 16.24
N SER A 95 -3.35 -22.54 15.49
CA SER A 95 -4.38 -22.81 14.48
C SER A 95 -3.78 -23.52 13.27
N GLY A 96 -3.96 -24.84 13.18
CA GLY A 96 -3.51 -25.60 12.02
C GLY A 96 -4.15 -25.12 10.71
N VAL A 97 -5.42 -24.72 10.74
CA VAL A 97 -6.14 -24.21 9.56
C VAL A 97 -5.55 -22.87 9.09
N ALA A 98 -5.31 -21.93 10.01
CA ALA A 98 -4.70 -20.65 9.65
C ALA A 98 -3.29 -20.85 9.07
N LEU A 99 -2.50 -21.78 9.64
CA LEU A 99 -1.15 -22.10 9.14
C LEU A 99 -1.19 -22.70 7.73
N ILE A 100 -2.13 -23.61 7.43
CA ILE A 100 -2.32 -24.17 6.09
C ILE A 100 -2.71 -23.07 5.09
N ILE A 101 -3.69 -22.23 5.42
CA ILE A 101 -4.13 -21.14 4.52
C ILE A 101 -3.02 -20.12 4.32
N PHE A 102 -2.25 -19.80 5.37
CA PHE A 102 -1.07 -18.94 5.28
C PHE A 102 -0.03 -19.52 4.30
N GLY A 103 0.29 -20.81 4.43
CA GLY A 103 1.21 -21.52 3.53
C GLY A 103 0.72 -21.54 2.08
N LEU A 104 -0.56 -21.86 1.85
CA LEU A 104 -1.18 -21.83 0.52
C LEU A 104 -1.17 -20.43 -0.09
N SER A 105 -1.37 -19.39 0.72
CA SER A 105 -1.35 -18.00 0.29
C SER A 105 0.04 -17.57 -0.17
N LEU A 106 1.08 -17.91 0.61
CA LEU A 106 2.46 -17.64 0.21
C LEU A 106 2.88 -18.45 -1.02
N LEU A 107 2.47 -19.73 -1.10
CA LEU A 107 2.72 -20.57 -2.26
C LEU A 107 2.03 -20.02 -3.52
N GLY A 108 0.80 -19.52 -3.38
CA GLY A 108 0.07 -18.85 -4.46
C GLY A 108 0.79 -17.61 -4.97
N GLN A 109 1.26 -16.74 -4.07
CA GLN A 109 2.06 -15.56 -4.45
C GLN A 109 3.37 -15.96 -5.13
N ALA A 110 4.10 -16.92 -4.59
CA ALA A 110 5.37 -17.40 -5.16
C ALA A 110 5.15 -18.07 -6.52
N GLY A 111 4.10 -18.88 -6.66
CA GLY A 111 3.72 -19.55 -7.90
C GLY A 111 3.35 -18.56 -9.00
N LEU A 112 2.49 -17.58 -8.70
CA LEU A 112 2.13 -16.52 -9.64
C LEU A 112 3.34 -15.68 -10.04
N SER A 113 4.18 -15.28 -9.08
CA SER A 113 5.39 -14.50 -9.36
C SER A 113 6.38 -15.27 -10.23
N THR A 114 6.57 -16.57 -9.96
CA THR A 114 7.45 -17.45 -10.74
C THR A 114 6.89 -17.68 -12.14
N TRP A 115 5.58 -17.86 -12.28
CA TRP A 115 4.93 -18.02 -13.57
C TRP A 115 5.03 -16.75 -14.41
N ALA A 116 4.81 -15.58 -13.80
CA ALA A 116 4.99 -14.30 -14.46
C ALA A 116 6.45 -14.10 -14.90
N LEU A 117 7.42 -14.38 -14.01
CA LEU A 117 8.85 -14.31 -14.31
C LEU A 117 9.25 -15.19 -15.51
N ARG A 118 8.79 -16.44 -15.55
CA ARG A 118 9.10 -17.35 -16.68
C ARG A 118 8.45 -16.93 -18.00
N SER A 119 7.31 -16.24 -17.94
CA SER A 119 6.54 -15.90 -19.14
C SER A 119 6.95 -14.56 -19.75
N THR A 120 7.60 -13.68 -18.99
CA THR A 120 7.92 -12.31 -19.43
C THR A 120 9.42 -12.12 -19.63
N LYS A 121 9.81 -11.57 -20.78
CA LYS A 121 11.17 -11.09 -20.99
C LYS A 121 11.35 -9.77 -20.24
N ILE A 122 12.30 -9.71 -19.31
CA ILE A 122 12.55 -8.55 -18.46
C ILE A 122 13.89 -7.94 -18.90
N PRO A 123 13.90 -6.79 -19.59
CA PRO A 123 15.13 -6.14 -20.02
C PRO A 123 15.89 -5.51 -18.84
N THR A 124 15.19 -4.97 -17.83
CA THR A 124 15.83 -4.48 -16.61
C THR A 124 15.00 -4.72 -15.36
N TRP A 125 15.71 -5.05 -14.28
CA TRP A 125 15.19 -5.21 -12.92
C TRP A 125 15.28 -3.93 -12.11
N SER A 126 15.80 -2.84 -12.68
CA SER A 126 15.89 -1.57 -11.99
C SER A 126 14.50 -0.95 -11.79
N SER A 127 14.28 -0.41 -10.59
CA SER A 127 13.13 0.46 -10.30
C SER A 127 13.39 1.92 -10.64
N ASN A 128 14.55 2.25 -11.20
CA ASN A 128 14.85 3.61 -11.65
C ASN A 128 13.99 3.92 -12.88
N PRO A 129 13.21 5.01 -12.88
CA PRO A 129 12.45 5.41 -14.05
C PRO A 129 13.35 5.71 -15.27
N LEU A 130 14.59 6.19 -15.06
CA LEU A 130 15.53 6.48 -16.15
C LEU A 130 15.95 5.22 -16.90
N ASP A 131 16.34 4.16 -16.18
CA ASP A 131 16.68 2.87 -16.79
C ASP A 131 15.49 2.25 -17.53
N THR A 132 14.28 2.48 -17.01
CA THR A 132 13.05 2.00 -17.63
C THR A 132 12.78 2.74 -18.94
N VAL A 133 12.92 4.06 -18.96
CA VAL A 133 12.77 4.86 -20.17
C VAL A 133 13.85 4.50 -21.18
N TYR A 134 15.12 4.39 -20.76
CA TYR A 134 16.23 3.98 -21.61
C TYR A 134 15.97 2.63 -22.29
N ALA A 135 15.54 1.64 -21.50
CA ALA A 135 15.17 0.33 -22.01
C ALA A 135 13.91 0.33 -22.88
N CYS A 136 13.09 1.39 -22.86
CA CYS A 136 11.94 1.55 -23.77
C CYS A 136 12.28 2.37 -25.03
N THR A 137 13.35 3.17 -25.00
CA THR A 137 13.85 3.95 -26.14
C THR A 137 14.86 3.18 -26.99
N ASP A 138 15.39 2.06 -26.50
CA ASP A 138 16.35 1.23 -27.23
C ASP A 138 15.74 0.65 -28.53
N GLU A 139 16.49 0.75 -29.64
CA GLU A 139 16.09 0.39 -31.00
C GLU A 139 15.77 -1.11 -31.14
N THR A 140 16.27 -1.94 -30.23
CA THR A 140 15.98 -3.37 -30.19
C THR A 140 14.53 -3.69 -29.78
N ASN A 141 13.79 -2.71 -29.27
CA ASN A 141 12.42 -2.91 -28.83
C ASN A 141 11.41 -2.70 -29.97
N PRO A 142 10.44 -3.63 -30.13
CA PRO A 142 9.42 -3.53 -31.18
C PRO A 142 8.42 -2.36 -30.98
N ASN A 143 8.43 -1.76 -29.78
CA ASN A 143 7.49 -0.75 -29.29
C ASN A 143 8.28 0.45 -28.74
N GLN A 144 9.18 0.99 -29.55
CA GLN A 144 10.10 2.04 -29.15
C GLN A 144 9.35 3.31 -28.76
N LEU A 145 9.70 3.88 -27.61
CA LEU A 145 9.29 5.24 -27.26
C LEU A 145 10.10 6.21 -28.12
N VAL A 146 9.41 6.98 -28.96
CA VAL A 146 10.03 7.98 -29.81
C VAL A 146 9.85 9.35 -29.16
N ARG A 147 10.95 10.07 -28.98
CA ARG A 147 10.95 11.46 -28.51
C ARG A 147 10.14 12.33 -29.46
N ARG A 148 9.22 13.13 -28.91
CA ARG A 148 8.44 14.12 -29.67
C ARG A 148 9.16 15.45 -29.69
N LYS A 149 9.26 16.07 -30.87
CA LYS A 149 9.80 17.42 -31.04
C LYS A 149 8.87 18.46 -30.39
N ASP A 150 9.46 19.56 -29.93
CA ASP A 150 8.80 20.74 -29.36
C ASP A 150 8.05 20.47 -28.04
N ARG A 151 8.48 19.46 -27.28
CA ARG A 151 7.92 19.09 -25.97
C ARG A 151 8.94 19.15 -24.83
N CYS A 152 10.11 19.72 -25.05
CA CYS A 152 11.22 19.77 -24.09
C CYS A 152 10.94 20.60 -22.80
N MET A 153 9.82 21.32 -22.74
CA MET A 153 9.39 22.08 -21.56
C MET A 153 7.96 21.72 -21.09
N LYS A 154 7.36 20.66 -21.64
CA LYS A 154 5.99 20.26 -21.31
C LYS A 154 5.96 19.25 -20.17
N SER A 155 5.08 19.51 -19.20
CA SER A 155 4.87 18.60 -18.08
C SER A 155 3.90 17.48 -18.45
N VAL A 156 3.80 16.45 -17.60
CA VAL A 156 2.77 15.41 -17.75
C VAL A 156 1.34 15.97 -17.71
N HIS A 157 1.12 17.13 -17.08
CA HIS A 157 -0.18 17.79 -17.05
C HIS A 157 -0.59 18.33 -18.42
N ASP A 158 0.38 18.59 -19.30
CA ASP A 158 0.18 19.15 -20.63
C ASP A 158 0.18 18.03 -21.70
N ILE A 159 -0.14 16.78 -21.31
CA ILE A 159 -0.09 15.59 -22.19
C ILE A 159 -1.04 15.69 -23.39
N THR A 160 -2.23 16.26 -23.19
CA THR A 160 -3.27 16.41 -24.22
C THR A 160 -3.08 17.65 -25.08
N GLU A 161 -2.17 18.55 -24.71
CA GLU A 161 -1.91 19.76 -25.46
C GLU A 161 -0.95 19.51 -26.64
N ASP A 162 -1.18 20.23 -27.74
CA ASP A 162 -0.33 20.21 -28.93
C ASP A 162 1.11 20.61 -28.62
N SER A 163 2.08 20.05 -29.36
CA SER A 163 3.49 20.43 -29.25
C SER A 163 3.66 21.90 -29.66
N LYS A 164 3.88 22.77 -28.68
CA LYS A 164 4.12 24.20 -28.84
C LYS A 164 5.16 24.64 -27.82
N PRO A 165 6.00 25.64 -28.14
CA PRO A 165 6.97 26.16 -27.19
C PRO A 165 6.30 26.75 -25.95
N VAL A 166 6.86 26.49 -24.77
CA VAL A 166 6.32 26.95 -23.48
C VAL A 166 7.44 27.56 -22.64
N THR A 167 7.10 28.56 -21.82
CA THR A 167 8.00 29.14 -20.83
C THR A 167 8.11 28.24 -19.59
N PRO A 168 9.27 28.17 -18.91
CA PRO A 168 9.41 27.43 -17.67
C PRO A 168 8.42 27.89 -16.58
N LYS A 169 7.88 26.95 -15.79
CA LYS A 169 6.98 27.23 -14.66
C LYS A 169 7.75 27.15 -13.35
N GLU A 170 7.58 28.12 -12.44
CA GLU A 170 8.26 28.12 -11.13
C GLU A 170 7.81 26.96 -10.23
N ARG A 171 6.52 26.61 -10.32
CA ARG A 171 5.90 25.51 -9.59
C ARG A 171 5.10 24.63 -10.54
N GLN A 172 5.35 23.33 -10.46
CA GLN A 172 4.66 22.34 -11.26
C GLN A 172 3.35 21.89 -10.58
N GLY A 173 2.46 21.26 -11.34
CA GLY A 173 1.23 20.67 -10.81
C GLY A 173 1.51 19.48 -9.87
N PRO A 174 0.64 19.22 -8.89
CA PRO A 174 0.78 18.11 -7.94
C PRO A 174 0.50 16.74 -8.59
N ALA A 175 0.93 15.65 -7.96
CA ALA A 175 0.71 14.30 -8.48
C ALA A 175 -0.77 13.95 -8.66
N CYS A 176 -1.65 14.48 -7.80
CA CYS A 176 -3.09 14.22 -7.84
C CYS A 176 -3.80 14.79 -9.07
N THR A 177 -3.21 15.74 -9.80
CA THR A 177 -3.76 16.23 -11.06
C THR A 177 -3.22 15.47 -12.26
N ALA A 178 -2.00 14.92 -12.17
CA ALA A 178 -1.39 14.10 -13.23
C ALA A 178 -2.06 12.72 -13.32
N HIS A 179 -2.44 12.15 -12.18
CA HIS A 179 -2.97 10.79 -12.09
C HIS A 179 -4.39 10.77 -11.53
N PRO A 180 -5.41 10.38 -12.33
CA PRO A 180 -6.76 10.19 -11.80
C PRO A 180 -6.81 9.05 -10.77
N GLU A 181 -5.93 8.05 -10.86
CA GLU A 181 -5.86 6.95 -9.91
C GLU A 181 -5.48 7.43 -8.50
N VAL A 182 -4.62 8.45 -8.40
CA VAL A 182 -4.21 9.01 -7.10
C VAL A 182 -5.41 9.57 -6.34
N LYS A 183 -6.42 10.12 -7.02
CA LYS A 183 -7.65 10.61 -6.39
C LYS A 183 -8.46 9.46 -5.78
N TRP A 184 -8.56 8.33 -6.50
CA TRP A 184 -9.21 7.12 -5.99
C TRP A 184 -8.48 6.54 -4.78
N VAL A 185 -7.15 6.45 -4.85
CA VAL A 185 -6.32 6.00 -3.73
C VAL A 185 -6.53 6.88 -2.50
N LEU A 186 -6.49 8.20 -2.69
CA LEU A 186 -6.67 9.16 -1.61
C LEU A 186 -8.08 9.05 -1.00
N THR A 187 -9.10 8.92 -1.84
CA THR A 187 -10.50 8.73 -1.40
C THR A 187 -10.64 7.46 -0.57
N LEU A 188 -10.02 6.36 -0.99
CA LEU A 188 -10.08 5.09 -0.28
C LEU A 188 -9.37 5.15 1.08
N LEU A 189 -8.20 5.80 1.15
CA LEU A 189 -7.49 6.04 2.42
C LEU A 189 -8.30 6.91 3.38
N TRP A 190 -8.90 7.99 2.87
CA TRP A 190 -9.76 8.86 3.67
C TRP A 190 -11.07 8.20 4.07
N ALA A 191 -11.63 7.29 3.26
CA ALA A 191 -12.83 6.53 3.60
C ALA A 191 -12.58 5.51 4.72
N LEU A 192 -11.36 4.99 4.84
CA LEU A 192 -11.00 4.05 5.92
C LEU A 192 -11.15 4.68 7.32
N VAL A 193 -10.90 5.98 7.45
CA VAL A 193 -10.98 6.71 8.73
C VAL A 193 -12.41 6.77 9.29
N PRO A 194 -13.41 7.34 8.59
CA PRO A 194 -14.79 7.35 9.08
C PRO A 194 -15.35 5.93 9.17
N LEU A 195 -14.97 5.00 8.29
CA LEU A 195 -15.39 3.59 8.42
C LEU A 195 -14.86 2.96 9.71
N GLY A 196 -13.59 3.21 10.06
CA GLY A 196 -12.99 2.76 11.31
C GLY A 196 -13.65 3.40 12.55
N ALA A 197 -13.94 4.71 12.48
CA ALA A 197 -14.62 5.43 13.55
C ALA A 197 -16.07 4.94 13.75
N VAL A 198 -16.82 4.71 12.66
CA VAL A 198 -18.16 4.15 12.68
C VAL A 198 -18.12 2.72 13.22
N TRP A 199 -17.18 1.90 12.77
CA TRP A 199 -17.01 0.54 13.28
C TRP A 199 -16.75 0.54 14.80
N GLY A 200 -15.76 1.30 15.28
CA GLY A 200 -15.47 1.40 16.71
C GLY A 200 -16.64 1.96 17.51
N GLY A 201 -17.33 2.98 16.98
CA GLY A 201 -18.50 3.60 17.58
C GLY A 201 -19.70 2.66 17.67
N VAL A 202 -19.99 1.89 16.62
CA VAL A 202 -21.08 0.89 16.61
C VAL A 202 -20.81 -0.20 17.63
N ILE A 203 -19.59 -0.75 17.67
CA ILE A 203 -19.23 -1.78 18.65
C ILE A 203 -19.34 -1.24 20.08
N TYR A 204 -18.85 -0.02 20.32
CA TYR A 204 -18.97 0.63 21.63
C TYR A 204 -20.43 0.90 22.01
N ALA A 205 -21.25 1.36 21.07
CA ALA A 205 -22.67 1.58 21.28
C ALA A 205 -23.41 0.27 21.58
N MET A 206 -23.10 -0.83 20.89
CA MET A 206 -23.67 -2.14 21.19
C MET A 206 -23.37 -2.59 22.62
N ILE A 207 -22.15 -2.34 23.12
CA ILE A 207 -21.78 -2.63 24.51
C ILE A 207 -22.63 -1.78 25.48
N LEU A 208 -22.82 -0.50 25.20
CA LEU A 208 -23.64 0.40 26.03
C LEU A 208 -25.14 0.05 26.01
N HIS A 209 -25.66 -0.49 24.91
CA HIS A 209 -27.05 -0.95 24.80
C HIS A 209 -27.30 -2.31 25.47
N LYS A 210 -26.46 -2.68 26.45
CA LYS A 210 -26.58 -3.91 27.23
C LYS A 210 -26.63 -5.19 26.38
N ASN A 211 -25.87 -5.23 25.29
CA ASN A 211 -25.70 -6.47 24.54
C ASN A 211 -25.09 -7.56 25.45
N PRO A 212 -25.68 -8.77 25.52
CA PRO A 212 -25.21 -9.83 26.42
C PRO A 212 -23.78 -10.31 26.13
N HIS A 213 -23.30 -10.12 24.89
CA HIS A 213 -21.94 -10.48 24.48
C HIS A 213 -20.94 -9.31 24.61
N GLY A 214 -21.40 -8.16 25.10
CA GLY A 214 -20.58 -6.97 25.31
C GLY A 214 -20.13 -6.82 26.75
N VAL A 215 -18.85 -6.51 26.94
CA VAL A 215 -18.26 -6.17 28.24
C VAL A 215 -17.68 -4.77 28.16
N LYS A 216 -18.14 -3.86 29.02
CA LYS A 216 -17.57 -2.52 29.15
C LYS A 216 -16.36 -2.58 30.07
N GLY A 217 -15.22 -2.14 29.55
CA GLY A 217 -13.99 -1.99 30.30
C GLY A 217 -13.65 -0.53 30.56
N ASP A 218 -13.05 -0.25 31.71
CA ASP A 218 -12.56 1.09 32.06
C ASP A 218 -11.16 1.40 31.51
N SER A 219 -10.42 0.38 31.08
CA SER A 219 -9.07 0.54 30.53
C SER A 219 -9.09 0.92 29.05
N TRP A 220 -8.38 2.01 28.73
CA TRP A 220 -7.97 2.42 27.38
C TRP A 220 -6.48 2.13 27.15
N SER A 221 -5.96 1.06 27.72
CA SER A 221 -4.58 0.64 27.45
C SER A 221 -4.40 0.32 25.96
N PHE A 222 -3.21 0.65 25.43
CA PHE A 222 -2.85 0.40 24.04
C PHE A 222 -2.92 -1.10 23.69
N ILE A 223 -2.35 -1.94 24.56
CA ILE A 223 -2.47 -3.40 24.49
C ILE A 223 -3.74 -3.80 25.25
N PRO A 224 -4.58 -4.71 24.73
CA PRO A 224 -5.77 -5.17 25.44
C PRO A 224 -5.37 -5.88 26.74
N LEU A 225 -5.93 -5.42 27.87
CA LEU A 225 -5.64 -5.93 29.21
C LEU A 225 -6.92 -6.38 29.89
N PHE A 226 -6.90 -7.55 30.51
CA PHE A 226 -8.02 -8.06 31.32
C PHE A 226 -7.52 -8.51 32.68
N THR A 227 -8.09 -7.93 33.73
CA THR A 227 -7.72 -8.18 35.12
C THR A 227 -8.65 -9.17 35.82
N GLY A 228 -9.75 -9.59 35.17
CA GLY A 228 -10.75 -10.50 35.74
C GLY A 228 -11.62 -9.90 36.85
N SER A 229 -11.37 -8.67 37.27
CA SER A 229 -12.19 -7.94 38.24
C SER A 229 -13.44 -7.38 37.56
N THR A 230 -14.61 -7.78 38.06
CA THR A 230 -15.93 -7.27 37.64
C THR A 230 -16.49 -6.31 38.68
N TYR A 231 -17.26 -5.33 38.21
CA TYR A 231 -18.01 -4.44 39.11
C TYR A 231 -19.37 -5.05 39.44
N SER A 232 -19.80 -4.90 40.71
CA SER A 232 -21.13 -5.35 41.15
C SER A 232 -22.25 -4.48 40.56
N ASN A 233 -23.42 -5.11 40.34
CA ASN A 233 -24.56 -4.72 39.50
C ASN A 233 -25.25 -3.36 39.75
N GLY A 234 -24.72 -2.47 40.58
CA GLY A 234 -25.36 -1.19 40.91
C GLY A 234 -25.02 0.01 40.00
N THR A 235 -23.86 0.00 39.34
CA THR A 235 -23.31 1.19 38.64
C THR A 235 -22.94 0.95 37.18
N CYS A 236 -23.13 -0.26 36.67
CA CYS A 236 -22.77 -0.61 35.30
C CYS A 236 -23.84 -0.18 34.28
N VAL A 237 -23.44 0.62 33.30
CA VAL A 237 -24.32 1.07 32.20
C VAL A 237 -24.50 -0.01 31.12
N ALA A 238 -23.55 -0.95 31.01
CA ALA A 238 -23.56 -2.06 30.06
C ALA A 238 -24.13 -3.35 30.66
N ALA A 239 -24.17 -4.43 29.88
CA ALA A 239 -24.58 -5.76 30.39
C ALA A 239 -23.62 -6.27 31.45
N ARG A 240 -22.31 -6.00 31.27
CA ARG A 240 -21.23 -6.39 32.18
C ARG A 240 -20.15 -5.31 32.18
N CYS A 241 -19.53 -5.08 33.34
CA CYS A 241 -18.43 -4.13 33.48
C CYS A 241 -17.19 -4.79 34.10
N THR A 242 -16.01 -4.40 33.63
CA THR A 242 -14.71 -4.87 34.12
C THR A 242 -13.71 -3.71 34.23
N GLN A 243 -12.67 -3.88 35.05
CA GLN A 243 -11.54 -2.95 35.10
C GLN A 243 -10.60 -3.06 33.87
N GLY A 244 -10.77 -4.12 33.06
CA GLY A 244 -10.01 -4.34 31.83
C GLY A 244 -10.44 -3.50 30.63
N THR A 245 -10.07 -3.93 29.43
CA THR A 245 -10.42 -3.31 28.15
C THR A 245 -11.85 -3.66 27.73
N SER A 246 -12.55 -2.72 27.09
CA SER A 246 -13.87 -2.98 26.50
C SER A 246 -13.77 -4.01 25.37
N VAL A 247 -14.73 -4.93 25.28
CA VAL A 247 -14.76 -5.97 24.24
C VAL A 247 -16.19 -6.35 23.87
N LEU A 248 -16.40 -6.58 22.57
CA LEU A 248 -17.59 -7.24 22.06
C LEU A 248 -17.19 -8.60 21.49
N ASN A 249 -17.81 -9.64 22.00
CA ASN A 249 -17.69 -10.97 21.45
C ASN A 249 -18.80 -11.20 20.39
N VAL A 250 -18.42 -11.67 19.19
CA VAL A 250 -19.38 -11.89 18.09
C VAL A 250 -19.92 -13.34 18.09
N GLY A 251 -19.42 -14.20 18.98
CA GLY A 251 -20.00 -15.53 19.22
C GLY A 251 -19.79 -16.55 18.11
N TRP A 252 -18.92 -16.29 17.13
CA TRP A 252 -18.48 -17.30 16.16
C TRP A 252 -17.51 -18.29 16.83
N THR A 253 -18.05 -19.10 17.74
CA THR A 253 -17.26 -20.07 18.51
C THR A 253 -16.97 -21.31 17.67
N ALA A 254 -15.80 -21.88 17.86
CA ALA A 254 -15.39 -23.13 17.20
C ALA A 254 -15.92 -24.39 17.93
N ASN A 255 -16.86 -24.28 18.87
CA ASN A 255 -17.17 -25.40 19.75
C ASN A 255 -18.65 -25.48 20.15
N ASN A 256 -19.52 -25.78 19.18
CA ASN A 256 -20.88 -26.24 19.45
C ASN A 256 -20.92 -27.79 19.48
N GLY A 257 -20.15 -28.40 20.39
CA GLY A 257 -20.28 -29.81 20.82
C GLY A 257 -20.22 -30.92 19.74
N THR A 258 -19.96 -30.58 18.48
CA THR A 258 -19.93 -31.49 17.33
C THR A 258 -18.62 -31.28 16.59
N ALA A 259 -17.84 -32.34 16.40
CA ALA A 259 -16.48 -32.30 15.87
C ALA A 259 -16.35 -31.58 14.50
N ASN A 260 -17.43 -31.47 13.73
CA ASN A 260 -17.46 -30.80 12.42
C ASN A 260 -17.86 -29.30 12.49
N SER A 261 -18.47 -28.83 13.58
CA SER A 261 -18.89 -27.42 13.72
C SER A 261 -17.70 -26.46 13.97
N GLY A 262 -16.62 -26.97 14.56
CA GLY A 262 -15.46 -26.15 14.92
C GLY A 262 -14.59 -25.72 13.75
N MET A 263 -14.45 -26.58 12.73
CA MET A 263 -13.72 -26.21 11.52
C MET A 263 -14.48 -25.14 10.72
N ALA A 264 -15.80 -25.27 10.59
CA ALA A 264 -16.62 -24.29 9.87
C ALA A 264 -16.59 -22.90 10.55
N GLY A 265 -16.68 -22.85 11.89
CA GLY A 265 -16.56 -21.61 12.66
C GLY A 265 -15.18 -20.95 12.50
N ASN A 266 -14.11 -21.74 12.58
CA ASN A 266 -12.74 -21.24 12.37
C ASN A 266 -12.52 -20.71 10.96
N VAL A 267 -12.96 -21.45 9.93
CA VAL A 267 -12.85 -21.01 8.54
C VAL A 267 -13.68 -19.75 8.31
N GLY A 268 -14.90 -19.69 8.83
CA GLY A 268 -15.75 -18.49 8.80
C GLY A 268 -15.02 -17.28 9.40
N SER A 269 -14.49 -17.41 10.62
CA SER A 269 -13.76 -16.33 11.29
C SER A 269 -12.58 -15.79 10.47
N ILE A 270 -11.83 -16.67 9.80
CA ILE A 270 -10.73 -16.29 8.90
C ILE A 270 -11.26 -15.44 7.74
N PHE A 271 -12.34 -15.86 7.09
CA PHE A 271 -12.93 -15.10 5.97
C PHE A 271 -13.54 -13.77 6.40
N LEU A 272 -14.15 -13.70 7.58
CA LEU A 272 -14.65 -12.44 8.12
C LEU A 272 -13.50 -11.46 8.37
N ILE A 273 -12.45 -11.91 9.06
CA ILE A 273 -11.28 -11.06 9.34
C ILE A 273 -10.59 -10.66 8.03
N ALA A 274 -10.45 -11.59 7.09
CA ALA A 274 -9.95 -11.30 5.74
C ALA A 274 -10.80 -10.26 5.01
N GLY A 275 -12.13 -10.27 5.19
CA GLY A 275 -13.04 -9.26 4.62
C GLY A 275 -12.76 -7.84 5.14
N PHE A 276 -12.64 -7.67 6.46
CA PHE A 276 -12.25 -6.38 7.05
C PHE A 276 -10.84 -5.97 6.63
N GLN A 277 -9.93 -6.94 6.58
CA GLN A 277 -8.53 -6.73 6.21
C GLN A 277 -8.36 -6.38 4.73
N ALA A 278 -9.25 -6.83 3.85
CA ALA A 278 -9.19 -6.57 2.42
C ALA A 278 -9.17 -5.07 2.11
N GLY A 279 -10.06 -4.30 2.73
CA GLY A 279 -10.13 -2.85 2.55
C GLY A 279 -8.84 -2.16 2.99
N LEU A 280 -8.31 -2.55 4.14
CA LEU A 280 -7.06 -2.03 4.69
C LEU A 280 -5.85 -2.35 3.80
N THR A 281 -5.68 -3.63 3.46
CA THR A 281 -4.57 -4.12 2.62
C THR A 281 -4.58 -3.43 1.27
N LEU A 282 -5.77 -3.31 0.64
CA LEU A 282 -5.93 -2.60 -0.62
C LEU A 282 -5.52 -1.12 -0.49
N ALA A 283 -5.96 -0.44 0.57
CA ALA A 283 -5.61 0.96 0.82
C ALA A 283 -4.09 1.19 0.90
N LEU A 284 -3.41 0.35 1.68
CA LEU A 284 -1.98 0.46 1.91
C LEU A 284 -1.16 0.11 0.68
N HIS A 285 -1.58 -0.88 -0.12
CA HIS A 285 -0.93 -1.16 -1.41
C HIS A 285 -1.15 -0.05 -2.43
N CYS A 286 -2.32 0.59 -2.43
CA CYS A 286 -2.56 1.76 -3.26
C CYS A 286 -1.67 2.95 -2.83
N ALA A 287 -1.47 3.16 -1.53
CA ALA A 287 -0.59 4.20 -0.99
C ALA A 287 0.89 4.01 -1.39
N GLU A 288 1.33 2.76 -1.54
CA GLU A 288 2.68 2.39 -2.01
C GLU A 288 3.01 3.00 -3.36
N LEU A 289 2.03 3.00 -4.27
CA LEU A 289 2.22 3.54 -5.61
C LEU A 289 2.33 5.05 -5.61
N LEU A 290 1.56 5.72 -4.75
CA LEU A 290 1.69 7.16 -4.58
C LEU A 290 3.10 7.54 -4.12
N VAL A 291 3.68 6.77 -3.18
CA VAL A 291 5.05 6.96 -2.74
C VAL A 291 6.03 6.67 -3.88
N ASN A 292 5.82 5.62 -4.67
CA ASN A 292 6.67 5.30 -5.82
C ASN A 292 6.63 6.40 -6.89
N LEU A 293 5.46 6.97 -7.21
CA LEU A 293 5.32 8.11 -8.12
C LEU A 293 6.07 9.35 -7.61
N SER A 294 5.95 9.66 -6.32
CA SER A 294 6.69 10.77 -5.71
C SER A 294 8.20 10.53 -5.72
N ARG A 295 8.64 9.29 -5.55
CA ARG A 295 10.06 8.91 -5.57
C ARG A 295 10.60 9.01 -7.00
N ASP A 296 9.85 8.55 -7.99
CA ASP A 296 10.24 8.61 -9.40
C ASP A 296 10.44 10.07 -9.85
N GLU A 297 9.54 10.98 -9.46
CA GLU A 297 9.71 12.43 -9.65
C GLU A 297 10.96 12.98 -8.92
N GLY A 298 11.19 12.53 -7.68
CA GLY A 298 12.34 12.92 -6.89
C GLY A 298 13.68 12.53 -7.53
N ILE A 299 13.76 11.32 -8.11
CA ILE A 299 14.93 10.85 -8.84
C ILE A 299 15.16 11.70 -10.08
N PHE A 300 14.12 11.97 -10.87
CA PHE A 300 14.25 12.79 -12.08
C PHE A 300 14.71 14.21 -11.75
N ARG A 301 14.23 14.79 -10.64
CA ARG A 301 14.67 16.11 -10.17
C ARG A 301 16.12 16.20 -9.72
N MET A 302 16.80 15.08 -9.50
CA MET A 302 18.25 15.14 -9.25
C MET A 302 19.01 15.69 -10.47
N ALA A 303 18.42 15.66 -11.67
CA ALA A 303 19.02 16.20 -12.91
C ALA A 303 19.31 17.71 -12.84
N ILE A 304 18.53 18.48 -12.09
CA ILE A 304 18.78 19.93 -11.91
C ILE A 304 19.69 20.24 -10.72
N THR A 305 20.03 19.24 -9.91
CA THR A 305 20.88 19.43 -8.73
C THR A 305 22.36 19.36 -9.13
N PRO A 306 23.28 19.94 -8.32
CA PRO A 306 24.72 19.86 -8.59
C PRO A 306 25.27 18.43 -8.66
N LYS A 307 24.54 17.44 -8.13
CA LYS A 307 24.93 16.02 -8.15
C LYS A 307 24.59 15.32 -9.47
N GLY A 308 23.59 15.82 -10.21
CA GLY A 308 23.04 15.16 -11.40
C GLY A 308 22.25 13.90 -11.07
N THR A 309 21.68 13.24 -12.08
CA THR A 309 21.09 11.90 -11.92
C THR A 309 22.16 10.84 -12.05
N ASP A 310 22.27 9.94 -11.08
CA ASP A 310 23.12 8.75 -11.18
C ASP A 310 22.25 7.53 -11.59
N PRO A 311 22.36 7.03 -12.83
CA PRO A 311 21.64 5.86 -13.32
C PRO A 311 22.14 4.57 -12.64
N ARG A 312 23.40 4.51 -12.18
CA ARG A 312 23.98 3.34 -11.49
C ARG A 312 23.64 3.28 -10.01
N TYR A 313 22.73 4.13 -9.55
CA TYR A 313 22.27 4.12 -8.19
C TYR A 313 21.46 2.83 -7.91
N ASN A 314 22.00 1.97 -7.04
CA ASN A 314 21.38 0.70 -6.65
C ASN A 314 19.92 0.91 -6.24
N SER A 315 18.99 0.53 -7.12
CA SER A 315 17.56 0.81 -6.96
C SER A 315 16.94 0.26 -5.67
N ILE A 316 17.50 -0.84 -5.16
CA ILE A 316 17.14 -1.44 -3.87
C ILE A 316 17.60 -0.54 -2.71
N ILE A 317 18.86 -0.12 -2.69
CA ILE A 317 19.40 0.80 -1.67
C ILE A 317 18.65 2.14 -1.73
N ALA A 318 18.33 2.62 -2.92
CA ALA A 318 17.52 3.82 -3.13
C ALA A 318 16.13 3.73 -2.50
N ALA A 319 15.45 2.60 -2.72
CA ALA A 319 14.13 2.34 -2.15
C ALA A 319 14.20 2.25 -0.62
N PHE A 320 15.22 1.60 -0.06
CA PHE A 320 15.44 1.51 1.39
C PHE A 320 16.02 2.78 2.03
N SER A 321 16.54 3.73 1.25
CA SER A 321 17.04 5.01 1.74
C SER A 321 16.02 6.15 1.63
N SER A 322 14.94 5.97 0.87
CA SER A 322 13.90 7.00 0.76
C SER A 322 13.08 7.06 2.04
N TRP A 323 13.07 8.24 2.67
CA TRP A 323 12.26 8.46 3.88
C TRP A 323 10.78 8.14 3.64
N GLN A 324 10.25 8.42 2.44
CA GLN A 324 8.85 8.15 2.10
C GLN A 324 8.52 6.66 2.13
N THR A 325 9.41 5.83 1.57
CA THR A 325 9.26 4.38 1.51
C THR A 325 9.43 3.76 2.91
N ILE A 326 10.42 4.23 3.68
CA ILE A 326 10.61 3.79 5.08
C ILE A 326 9.38 4.13 5.92
N THR A 327 8.90 5.38 5.85
CA THR A 327 7.73 5.83 6.61
C THR A 327 6.49 5.02 6.24
N LEU A 328 6.23 4.78 4.95
CA LEU A 328 5.10 3.95 4.53
C LEU A 328 5.24 2.51 4.99
N PHE A 329 6.42 1.91 4.90
CA PHE A 329 6.67 0.55 5.37
C PHE A 329 6.37 0.41 6.88
N MET A 330 6.84 1.37 7.69
CA MET A 330 6.56 1.42 9.11
C MET A 330 5.06 1.57 9.40
N PHE A 331 4.37 2.46 8.68
CA PHE A 331 2.92 2.59 8.80
C PHE A 331 2.17 1.32 8.40
N LYS A 332 2.57 0.67 7.31
CA LYS A 332 1.95 -0.59 6.83
C LYS A 332 2.06 -1.68 7.88
N ALA A 333 3.25 -1.85 8.46
CA ALA A 333 3.47 -2.80 9.55
C ALA A 333 2.65 -2.44 10.80
N ALA A 334 2.69 -1.17 11.24
CA ALA A 334 2.00 -0.70 12.44
C ALA A 334 0.47 -0.82 12.32
N VAL A 335 -0.11 -0.44 11.18
CA VAL A 335 -1.56 -0.47 10.96
C VAL A 335 -2.06 -1.92 10.85
N HIS A 336 -1.33 -2.81 10.18
CA HIS A 336 -1.67 -4.24 10.16
C HIS A 336 -1.58 -4.88 11.55
N TRP A 337 -0.58 -4.50 12.33
CA TRP A 337 -0.44 -4.98 13.71
C TRP A 337 -1.58 -4.47 14.60
N LEU A 338 -1.89 -3.17 14.54
CA LEU A 338 -3.01 -2.56 15.28
C LEU A 338 -4.35 -3.17 14.89
N PHE A 339 -4.53 -3.48 13.60
CA PHE A 339 -5.72 -4.20 13.13
C PHE A 339 -5.85 -5.57 13.83
N GLY A 340 -4.77 -6.34 13.93
CA GLY A 340 -4.76 -7.61 14.67
C GLY A 340 -4.98 -7.48 16.19
N LEU A 341 -4.69 -6.31 16.77
CA LEU A 341 -5.06 -6.00 18.16
C LEU A 341 -6.54 -5.59 18.29
N ALA A 342 -7.10 -4.95 17.27
CA ALA A 342 -8.48 -4.48 17.22
C ALA A 342 -9.49 -5.62 17.03
N ILE A 343 -9.12 -6.62 16.22
CA ILE A 343 -9.92 -7.83 16.00
C ILE A 343 -9.03 -9.06 16.20
N ASN A 344 -9.40 -9.91 17.14
CA ASN A 344 -8.69 -11.15 17.41
C ASN A 344 -9.67 -12.32 17.49
N ASN A 345 -9.20 -13.53 17.21
CA ASN A 345 -9.98 -14.75 17.37
C ASN A 345 -9.44 -15.54 18.55
N ASP A 346 -10.33 -15.96 19.42
CA ASP A 346 -10.04 -16.82 20.56
C ASP A 346 -10.61 -18.22 20.25
N PHE A 347 -9.86 -19.29 20.58
CA PHE A 347 -10.27 -20.64 20.19
C PHE A 347 -11.58 -21.10 20.85
N LYS A 348 -11.96 -20.53 22.02
CA LYS A 348 -13.20 -20.89 22.72
C LYS A 348 -14.27 -19.81 22.59
N LEU A 349 -13.87 -18.54 22.65
CA LEU A 349 -14.79 -17.41 22.61
C LEU A 349 -15.11 -16.97 21.17
N GLY A 350 -14.31 -17.33 20.19
CA GLY A 350 -14.46 -16.87 18.81
C GLY A 350 -13.96 -15.44 18.61
N VAL A 351 -14.58 -14.72 17.68
CA VAL A 351 -14.14 -13.38 17.27
C VAL A 351 -14.45 -12.34 18.34
N ASN A 352 -13.40 -11.67 18.82
CA ASN A 352 -13.44 -10.57 19.77
C ASN A 352 -13.03 -9.27 19.09
N MET A 353 -13.82 -8.22 19.29
CA MET A 353 -13.55 -6.87 18.78
C MET A 353 -13.35 -5.91 19.95
N TYR A 354 -12.28 -5.13 19.92
CA TYR A 354 -11.89 -4.25 21.02
C TYR A 354 -12.01 -2.77 20.61
N PRO A 355 -13.03 -2.02 21.06
CA PRO A 355 -13.24 -0.64 20.64
C PRO A 355 -12.05 0.32 20.86
N PRO A 356 -11.35 0.31 22.01
CA PRO A 356 -10.19 1.20 22.20
C PRO A 356 -9.11 0.99 21.13
N GLN A 357 -8.82 -0.27 20.80
CA GLN A 357 -7.86 -0.65 19.77
C GLN A 357 -8.35 -0.27 18.36
N ILE A 358 -9.66 -0.36 18.09
CA ILE A 358 -10.24 0.14 16.83
C ILE A 358 -10.03 1.66 16.71
N PHE A 359 -10.16 2.44 17.79
CA PHE A 359 -9.87 3.87 17.77
C PHE A 359 -8.39 4.17 17.56
N TYR A 360 -7.48 3.41 18.18
CA TYR A 360 -6.04 3.55 17.90
C TYR A 360 -5.70 3.20 16.45
N PHE A 361 -6.24 2.10 15.94
CA PHE A 361 -6.15 1.72 14.52
C PHE A 361 -6.64 2.85 13.60
N THR A 362 -7.78 3.46 13.94
CA THR A 362 -8.36 4.57 13.17
C THR A 362 -7.47 5.81 13.20
N ALA A 363 -6.89 6.15 14.36
CA ALA A 363 -5.97 7.27 14.51
C ALA A 363 -4.68 7.08 13.69
N PHE A 364 -4.11 5.87 13.69
CA PHE A 364 -2.97 5.55 12.83
C PHE A 364 -3.34 5.57 11.34
N SER A 365 -4.51 5.05 10.98
CA SER A 365 -5.01 5.11 9.60
C SER A 365 -5.21 6.55 9.12
N PHE A 366 -5.67 7.43 10.01
CA PHE A 366 -5.72 8.88 9.74
C PHE A 366 -4.31 9.45 9.51
N GLY A 367 -3.33 9.06 10.31
CA GLY A 367 -1.92 9.42 10.08
C GLY A 367 -1.42 9.00 8.69
N VAL A 368 -1.76 7.79 8.23
CA VAL A 368 -1.45 7.33 6.86
C VAL A 368 -2.15 8.18 5.80
N ALA A 369 -3.43 8.49 5.99
CA ALA A 369 -4.20 9.33 5.06
C ALA A 369 -3.61 10.75 4.96
N VAL A 370 -3.20 11.35 6.09
CA VAL A 370 -2.53 12.66 6.14
C VAL A 370 -1.17 12.59 5.42
N PHE A 371 -0.36 11.56 5.70
CA PHE A 371 0.92 11.35 5.02
C PHE A 371 0.75 11.20 3.51
N ALA A 372 -0.19 10.37 3.06
CA ALA A 372 -0.50 10.21 1.64
C ALA A 372 -1.01 11.52 1.01
N SER A 373 -1.88 12.25 1.72
CA SER A 373 -2.34 13.59 1.28
C SER A 373 -1.16 14.53 1.08
N TYR A 374 -0.25 14.60 2.06
CA TYR A 374 0.95 15.43 1.99
C TYR A 374 1.83 15.07 0.79
N VAL A 375 2.10 13.78 0.57
CA VAL A 375 2.91 13.32 -0.58
C VAL A 375 2.21 13.64 -1.92
N SER A 376 0.89 13.43 -2.02
CA SER A 376 0.14 13.64 -3.27
C SER A 376 -0.04 15.12 -3.65
N LEU A 377 -0.16 16.00 -2.65
CA LEU A 377 -0.39 17.43 -2.84
C LEU A 377 0.91 18.23 -2.95
N ARG A 378 2.05 17.62 -2.64
CA ARG A 378 3.35 18.27 -2.74
C ARG A 378 3.60 18.70 -4.19
N ARG A 379 3.70 20.01 -4.38
CA ARG A 379 4.03 20.60 -5.67
C ARG A 379 5.54 20.62 -5.86
N PRO A 380 6.06 20.02 -6.94
CA PRO A 380 7.48 20.12 -7.23
C PRO A 380 7.88 21.55 -7.63
N VAL A 381 9.04 22.00 -7.14
CA VAL A 381 9.57 23.36 -7.36
C VAL A 381 10.69 23.32 -8.39
N GLY A 382 10.74 24.33 -9.25
CA GLY A 382 11.81 24.55 -10.21
C GLY A 382 11.38 24.38 -11.67
N PRO A 383 12.26 24.80 -12.61
CA PRO A 383 11.94 24.91 -14.02
C PRO A 383 11.78 23.55 -14.72
N LEU A 384 12.29 22.46 -14.12
CA LEU A 384 12.13 21.11 -14.66
C LEU A 384 10.65 20.71 -14.69
N PRO A 385 10.08 20.37 -15.85
CA PRO A 385 8.70 19.90 -15.96
C PRO A 385 8.48 18.65 -15.13
N ALA A 386 7.33 18.56 -14.45
CA ALA A 386 6.99 17.37 -13.67
C ALA A 386 6.63 16.20 -14.58
N THR A 387 7.15 15.02 -14.27
CA THR A 387 6.92 13.78 -15.04
C THR A 387 6.17 12.74 -14.23
N PHE A 388 6.39 12.69 -12.90
CA PHE A 388 5.84 11.67 -12.00
C PHE A 388 6.03 10.24 -12.53
N GLY A 389 7.12 9.99 -13.26
CA GLY A 389 7.41 8.68 -13.85
C GLY A 389 6.64 8.38 -15.15
N HIS A 390 6.01 9.37 -15.79
CA HIS A 390 5.42 9.21 -17.13
C HIS A 390 6.52 9.01 -18.18
N LEU A 391 6.56 7.83 -18.80
CA LEU A 391 7.70 7.40 -19.61
C LEU A 391 7.87 8.24 -20.87
N GLN A 392 6.78 8.57 -21.56
CA GLN A 392 6.86 9.41 -22.77
C GLN A 392 7.30 10.83 -22.44
N THR A 393 6.81 11.44 -21.35
CA THR A 393 7.25 12.80 -20.98
C THR A 393 8.72 12.79 -20.60
N MET A 394 9.20 11.75 -19.89
CA MET A 394 10.62 11.62 -19.61
C MET A 394 11.45 11.47 -20.89
N ALA A 395 11.00 10.65 -21.86
CA ALA A 395 11.65 10.53 -23.16
C ALA A 395 11.64 11.83 -23.98
N ASP A 396 10.62 12.67 -23.80
CA ASP A 396 10.54 13.98 -24.47
C ASP A 396 11.54 15.00 -23.88
N LEU A 397 11.89 14.86 -22.60
CA LEU A 397 12.80 15.75 -21.86
C LEU A 397 14.27 15.32 -21.90
N ILE A 398 14.54 14.04 -22.19
CA ILE A 398 15.87 13.46 -22.28
C ILE A 398 16.24 13.35 -23.76
N ASP A 399 17.31 14.03 -24.16
CA ASP A 399 17.83 14.00 -25.53
C ASP A 399 19.19 13.32 -25.64
N GLU A 400 20.04 13.48 -24.63
CA GLU A 400 21.30 12.76 -24.49
C GLU A 400 21.25 11.81 -23.29
N TRP A 401 21.56 10.54 -23.55
CA TRP A 401 21.69 9.50 -22.54
C TRP A 401 23.15 9.36 -22.10
N GLU A 402 23.40 9.65 -20.83
CA GLU A 402 24.74 9.66 -20.25
C GLU A 402 24.76 8.98 -18.87
N ASP A 403 25.93 8.49 -18.45
CA ASP A 403 26.15 7.89 -17.13
C ASP A 403 25.87 8.87 -15.98
N ARG A 404 25.88 10.18 -16.22
CA ARG A 404 25.40 11.19 -15.27
C ARG A 404 24.77 12.31 -16.05
N MET A 405 23.46 12.51 -15.88
CA MET A 405 22.72 13.51 -16.64
C MET A 405 22.43 14.74 -15.78
N PHE A 406 22.62 15.89 -16.40
CA PHE A 406 22.15 17.19 -15.92
C PHE A 406 21.15 17.73 -16.91
N TRP A 407 20.10 18.39 -16.42
CA TRP A 407 19.08 19.00 -17.29
C TRP A 407 19.11 20.53 -17.18
N GLY A 408 19.03 21.22 -18.31
CA GLY A 408 19.05 22.68 -18.35
C GLY A 408 19.02 23.28 -19.76
N HIS A 409 19.33 24.57 -19.86
CA HIS A 409 19.46 25.31 -21.12
C HIS A 409 20.64 24.78 -21.92
N LYS A 410 20.42 24.42 -23.19
CA LYS A 410 21.43 23.79 -24.05
C LYS A 410 21.76 24.63 -25.27
N GLU A 411 20.75 25.05 -26.02
CA GLU A 411 20.95 25.85 -27.23
C GLU A 411 20.07 27.09 -27.21
N SER A 412 20.67 28.19 -27.66
CA SER A 412 19.97 29.46 -27.86
C SER A 412 19.41 29.48 -29.29
N GLY A 413 18.09 29.59 -29.42
CA GLY A 413 17.37 29.55 -30.69
C GLY A 413 15.99 30.21 -30.57
N TYR A 414 15.23 30.26 -31.67
CA TYR A 414 13.82 30.67 -31.61
C TYR A 414 12.91 29.54 -32.11
N PRO A 415 12.33 28.72 -31.20
CA PRO A 415 12.46 28.75 -29.73
C PRO A 415 13.81 28.19 -29.22
N ASN A 416 14.13 28.42 -27.94
CA ASN A 416 15.30 27.84 -27.30
C ASN A 416 15.13 26.35 -27.05
N TYR A 417 16.24 25.70 -26.70
CA TYR A 417 16.27 24.28 -26.40
C TYR A 417 16.80 23.98 -25.00
N ALA A 418 16.03 23.17 -24.26
CA ALA A 418 16.41 22.60 -22.98
C ALA A 418 16.47 21.08 -23.10
N GLY A 419 17.47 20.47 -22.49
CA GLY A 419 17.72 19.04 -22.60
C GLY A 419 18.68 18.54 -21.54
N THR A 420 19.10 17.30 -21.69
CA THR A 420 20.12 16.64 -20.89
C THR A 420 21.53 16.76 -21.49
N SER A 421 22.54 16.72 -20.62
CA SER A 421 23.95 16.62 -21.01
C SER A 421 24.77 15.97 -19.89
N SER A 422 25.96 15.46 -20.24
CA SER A 422 26.96 14.94 -19.29
C SER A 422 27.61 16.03 -18.42
N LYS A 423 27.54 17.29 -18.86
CA LYS A 423 28.05 18.45 -18.13
C LYS A 423 26.91 19.21 -17.50
N ARG A 424 27.21 19.90 -16.40
CA ARG A 424 26.26 20.78 -15.74
C ARG A 424 25.83 21.89 -16.70
N LEU A 425 24.52 21.99 -16.93
CA LEU A 425 23.89 23.02 -17.75
C LEU A 425 23.37 24.17 -16.87
N ASP A 426 23.24 25.35 -17.48
CA ASP A 426 22.61 26.49 -16.84
C ASP A 426 21.09 26.27 -16.71
N MET A 427 20.48 26.90 -15.71
CA MET A 427 19.03 26.80 -15.57
C MET A 427 18.31 27.48 -16.73
N PRO A 428 17.16 26.94 -17.20
CA PRO A 428 16.34 27.59 -18.20
C PRO A 428 15.94 29.00 -17.78
N ARG A 429 15.90 29.92 -18.74
CA ARG A 429 15.54 31.32 -18.52
C ARG A 429 14.02 31.46 -18.46
N TRP A 430 13.51 32.06 -17.39
CA TRP A 430 12.07 32.08 -17.08
C TRP A 430 11.18 32.76 -18.13
N HIS A 431 11.70 33.76 -18.84
CA HIS A 431 10.93 34.57 -19.79
C HIS A 431 11.16 34.20 -21.26
N GLU A 432 11.86 33.10 -21.52
CA GLU A 432 12.16 32.66 -22.88
C GLU A 432 11.36 31.39 -23.22
N LEU A 433 11.00 31.25 -24.51
CA LEU A 433 10.25 30.11 -25.01
C LEU A 433 11.18 28.94 -25.31
N TYR A 434 10.79 27.74 -24.86
CA TYR A 434 11.52 26.51 -25.12
C TYR A 434 10.64 25.52 -25.91
N GLY A 435 11.17 24.94 -26.98
CA GLY A 435 10.43 23.98 -27.80
C GLY A 435 11.24 23.44 -28.97
N GLY A 436 12.24 22.60 -28.70
CA GLY A 436 13.00 21.89 -29.75
C GLY A 436 12.99 20.37 -29.62
#